data_AF-A0A1L7D3J2-F1
#
_entry.id   AF-A0A1L7D3J2-F1
#
_cell.length_a   1.000
_cell.length_b   1.000
_cell.length_c   1.000
_cell.angle_alpha   90.00
_cell.angle_beta   90.00
_cell.angle_gamma   90.00
#
_symmetry.space_group_name_H-M   'P 1'
#
loop_
_entity.id
_entity.type
_entity.pdbx_description
1 polymer ?
#
loop_
_entity_poly.entity_id
_entity_poly.type
_entity_poly.pdbx_seq_one_letter_code
_entity_poly.pdbx_strand_id
1 'polypeptide(L)'
;MGRQPDLWKVANKNRRLQEVLEKRARRIAARATAISRANGGKANYSVRTGIRPSGRAYADVVSDSPAEERGTEEVPRINALRRAARGQ
;
A
#
# COMPACT_ATOMS: atom_id res chain seq x y z
N MET A 1 -3.39 -36.24 -18.67
CA MET A 1 -3.85 -35.21 -17.70
C MET A 1 -3.61 -33.84 -18.32
N GLY A 2 -4.67 -33.15 -18.74
CA GLY A 2 -4.55 -31.78 -19.27
C GLY A 2 -4.09 -30.84 -18.16
N ARG A 3 -2.93 -30.20 -18.34
CA ARG A 3 -2.43 -29.15 -17.46
C ARG A 3 -3.43 -28.01 -17.52
N GLN A 4 -4.32 -27.90 -16.55
CA GLN A 4 -5.17 -26.71 -16.40
C GLN A 4 -4.23 -25.51 -16.45
N PRO A 5 -4.40 -24.56 -17.39
CA PRO A 5 -3.57 -23.36 -17.40
C PRO A 5 -3.73 -22.74 -16.02
N ASP A 6 -2.61 -22.54 -15.30
CA ASP A 6 -2.58 -22.04 -13.93
C ASP A 6 -3.57 -20.88 -13.79
N LEU A 7 -4.79 -21.15 -13.30
CA LEU A 7 -5.88 -20.17 -13.21
C LEU A 7 -5.41 -18.92 -12.47
N TRP A 8 -4.47 -19.11 -11.55
CA TRP A 8 -3.76 -18.10 -10.81
C TRP A 8 -2.90 -17.16 -11.67
N LYS A 9 -2.20 -17.67 -12.68
CA LYS A 9 -1.40 -16.84 -13.61
C LYS A 9 -2.30 -15.99 -14.49
N VAL A 10 -3.45 -16.52 -14.90
CA VAL A 10 -4.45 -15.76 -15.70
C VAL A 10 -5.14 -14.72 -14.82
N ALA A 11 -5.55 -15.08 -13.61
CA ALA A 11 -6.18 -14.16 -12.66
C ALA A 11 -5.24 -13.01 -12.23
N ASN A 12 -3.95 -13.27 -12.02
CA ASN A 12 -3.02 -12.20 -11.66
C ASN A 12 -2.58 -11.32 -12.85
N LYS A 13 -2.65 -11.84 -14.08
CA LYS A 13 -2.50 -11.04 -15.30
C LYS A 13 -3.77 -10.25 -15.64
N ASN A 14 -4.86 -10.42 -14.88
CA ASN A 14 -6.08 -9.67 -15.06
C ASN A 14 -5.86 -8.20 -14.67
N ARG A 15 -5.94 -7.32 -15.65
CA ARG A 15 -5.82 -5.86 -15.47
C ARG A 15 -6.83 -5.32 -14.46
N ARG A 16 -8.03 -5.90 -14.38
CA ARG A 16 -9.06 -5.52 -13.41
C ARG A 16 -8.64 -5.79 -11.97
N LEU A 17 -7.87 -6.85 -11.72
CA LEU A 17 -7.32 -7.13 -10.38
C LEU A 17 -6.31 -6.04 -9.99
N GLN A 18 -5.41 -5.67 -10.90
CA GLN A 18 -4.40 -4.63 -10.67
C GLN A 18 -5.05 -3.28 -10.39
N GLU A 19 -6.07 -2.90 -11.16
CA GLU A 19 -6.84 -1.67 -10.96
C GLU A 19 -7.54 -1.65 -9.58
N VAL A 20 -8.11 -2.78 -9.14
CA VAL A 20 -8.74 -2.88 -7.81
C VAL A 20 -7.71 -2.75 -6.68
N LEU A 21 -6.56 -3.42 -6.81
CA LEU A 21 -5.47 -3.33 -5.85
C LEU A 21 -4.94 -1.89 -5.75
N GLU A 22 -4.69 -1.26 -6.90
CA GLU A 22 -4.23 0.11 -6.97
C GLU A 22 -5.25 1.08 -6.36
N LYS A 23 -6.54 0.92 -6.67
CA LYS A 23 -7.61 1.74 -6.09
C LYS A 23 -7.66 1.63 -4.56
N ARG A 24 -7.49 0.43 -4.01
CA ARG A 24 -7.40 0.23 -2.56
C ARG A 24 -6.15 0.87 -1.98
N ALA A 25 -4.99 0.69 -2.61
CA ALA A 25 -3.74 1.29 -2.17
C ALA A 25 -3.80 2.83 -2.17
N ARG A 26 -4.37 3.44 -3.22
CA ARG A 26 -4.58 4.89 -3.31
C ARG A 26 -5.48 5.42 -2.19
N ARG A 27 -6.53 4.68 -1.81
CA ARG A 27 -7.39 5.04 -0.67
C ARG A 27 -6.62 5.00 0.66
N ILE A 28 -5.81 3.96 0.87
CA ILE A 28 -4.97 3.84 2.06
C ILE A 28 -3.95 4.99 2.09
N ALA A 29 -3.29 5.29 0.98
CA ALA A 29 -2.34 6.40 0.88
C ALA A 29 -3.00 7.75 1.21
N ALA A 30 -4.17 8.03 0.62
CA ALA A 30 -4.92 9.26 0.91
C ALA A 30 -5.30 9.37 2.40
N ARG A 31 -5.74 8.26 3.01
CA ARG A 31 -6.08 8.23 4.44
C ARG A 31 -4.84 8.39 5.33
N ALA A 32 -3.72 7.76 4.98
CA ALA A 32 -2.45 7.92 5.67
C ALA A 32 -1.97 9.38 5.61
N THR A 33 -2.05 10.02 4.43
CA THR A 33 -1.77 11.44 4.27
C THR A 33 -2.66 12.29 5.18
N ALA A 34 -3.97 12.06 5.17
CA ALA A 34 -4.90 12.82 6.02
C ALA A 34 -4.56 12.67 7.52
N ILE A 35 -4.26 11.45 7.98
CA ILE A 35 -3.83 11.20 9.37
C ILE A 35 -2.50 11.90 9.67
N SER A 36 -1.49 11.81 8.80
CA SER A 36 -0.21 12.51 8.98
C SER A 36 -0.46 14.01 9.17
N ARG A 37 -1.17 14.64 8.24
CA ARG A 37 -1.42 16.09 8.26
C ARG A 37 -2.24 16.52 9.48
N ALA A 38 -3.24 15.74 9.87
CA ALA A 38 -4.04 16.00 11.07
C ALA A 38 -3.22 15.93 12.37
N ASN A 39 -2.10 15.22 12.37
CA ASN A 39 -1.18 15.10 13.52
C ASN A 39 0.11 15.93 13.33
N GLY A 40 0.12 16.89 12.39
CA GLY A 40 1.26 17.77 12.14
C GLY A 40 2.42 17.15 11.35
N GLY A 41 2.25 15.91 10.88
CA GLY A 41 3.21 15.17 10.08
C GLY A 41 3.37 15.73 8.66
N LYS A 42 4.54 15.49 8.07
CA LYS A 42 4.93 15.95 6.73
C LYS A 42 5.22 14.82 5.76
N ALA A 43 5.09 13.56 6.19
CA ALA A 43 5.30 12.39 5.36
C ALA A 43 4.46 12.41 4.08
N ASN A 44 5.06 11.88 3.01
CA ASN A 44 4.42 11.61 1.73
C ASN A 44 4.21 10.12 1.55
N TYR A 45 2.99 9.75 1.12
CA TYR A 45 2.60 8.36 0.92
C TYR A 45 2.40 8.11 -0.57
N SER A 46 3.20 7.22 -1.13
CA SER A 46 3.19 6.85 -2.54
C SER A 46 2.70 5.42 -2.73
N VAL A 47 2.09 5.14 -3.89
CA VAL A 47 1.66 3.79 -4.26
C VAL A 47 2.64 3.21 -5.26
N ARG A 48 3.10 1.98 -5.03
CA ARG A 48 3.95 1.22 -5.95
C ARG A 48 3.19 -0.03 -6.37
N THR A 49 2.96 -0.19 -7.67
CA THR A 49 2.31 -1.38 -8.22
C THR A 49 3.32 -2.24 -8.97
N GLY A 50 3.02 -3.52 -9.12
CA GLY A 50 3.86 -4.41 -9.92
C GLY A 50 3.38 -5.85 -9.90
N ILE A 51 4.19 -6.71 -10.50
CA ILE A 51 3.99 -8.16 -10.52
C ILE A 51 5.21 -8.82 -9.88
N ARG A 52 4.99 -9.61 -8.82
CA ARG A 52 6.05 -10.36 -8.14
C ARG A 52 6.50 -11.57 -8.99
N PRO A 53 7.70 -12.13 -8.71
CA PRO A 53 8.08 -13.42 -9.25
C PRO A 53 6.97 -14.46 -9.03
N SER A 54 6.72 -15.31 -10.03
CA SER A 54 5.55 -16.22 -10.12
C SER A 54 4.21 -15.55 -10.48
N GLY A 55 4.22 -14.26 -10.82
CA GLY A 55 3.10 -13.61 -11.49
C GLY A 55 2.07 -12.97 -10.59
N ARG A 56 2.27 -12.89 -9.26
CA ARG A 56 1.30 -12.28 -8.33
C ARG A 56 1.30 -10.75 -8.40
N ALA A 57 0.17 -10.15 -8.71
CA ALA A 57 0.03 -8.69 -8.69
C ALA A 57 0.10 -8.14 -7.25
N TYR A 58 0.69 -6.96 -7.08
CA TYR A 58 0.74 -6.26 -5.78
C TYR A 58 0.59 -4.74 -5.96
N ALA A 59 0.15 -4.10 -4.88
CA ALA A 59 0.12 -2.65 -4.74
C ALA A 59 0.54 -2.30 -3.30
N ASP A 60 1.75 -1.78 -3.15
CA ASP A 60 2.32 -1.38 -1.86
C ASP A 60 2.11 0.12 -1.64
N VAL A 61 1.88 0.52 -0.39
CA VAL A 61 1.86 1.93 0.03
C VAL A 61 3.13 2.20 0.81
N VAL A 62 3.90 3.20 0.41
CA VAL A 62 5.22 3.50 0.95
C VAL A 62 5.24 4.92 1.49
N SER A 63 5.66 5.07 2.74
CA SER A 63 5.99 6.35 3.37
C SER A 63 7.45 6.71 3.12
N ASP A 64 7.73 7.99 2.90
CA ASP A 64 9.09 8.54 2.84
C ASP A 64 9.67 8.93 4.21
N SER A 65 8.87 8.88 5.28
CA SER A 65 9.29 9.26 6.64
C SER A 65 9.17 8.08 7.61
N PRO A 66 10.26 7.31 7.81
CA PRO A 66 10.32 6.27 8.83
C PRO A 66 10.12 6.83 10.25
N ALA A 67 10.57 8.06 10.48
CA ALA A 67 10.49 8.73 11.78
C ALA A 67 9.04 8.99 12.20
N GLU A 68 8.17 9.44 11.30
CA GLU A 68 6.74 9.64 11.60
C GLU A 68 6.00 8.31 11.85
N GLU A 69 6.43 7.23 11.20
CA GLU A 69 5.79 5.92 11.33
C GLU A 69 6.20 5.16 12.61
N ARG A 70 7.49 5.23 12.96
CA ARG A 70 8.08 4.47 14.06
C ARG A 70 8.29 5.28 15.32
N GLY A 71 8.36 6.60 15.20
CA GLY A 71 8.85 7.48 16.25
C GLY A 71 10.37 7.46 16.35
N THR A 72 10.93 8.58 16.78
CA THR A 72 12.34 8.74 17.18
C THR A 72 12.36 9.59 18.47
N GLU A 73 13.54 9.90 19.00
CA GLU A 73 13.65 10.82 20.15
C GLU A 73 13.12 12.23 19.82
N GLU A 74 13.24 12.66 18.56
CA GLU A 74 12.87 14.02 18.13
C GLU A 74 11.47 14.08 17.49
N VAL A 75 11.02 12.98 16.88
CA VAL A 75 9.77 12.92 16.13
C VAL A 75 8.78 11.99 16.82
N PRO A 76 7.63 12.49 17.30
CA PRO A 76 6.61 11.64 17.89
C PRO A 76 6.03 10.69 16.86
N ARG A 77 5.66 9.50 17.33
CA ARG A 77 5.09 8.46 16.47
C ARG A 77 3.65 8.79 16.08
N ILE A 78 3.43 9.05 14.79
CA ILE A 78 2.08 9.25 14.21
C ILE A 78 1.50 7.91 13.71
N ASN A 79 2.34 7.05 13.14
CA ASN A 79 1.96 5.70 12.68
C ASN A 79 0.82 5.74 11.64
N ALA A 80 0.83 6.74 10.77
CA ALA A 80 -0.31 7.08 9.92
C ALA A 80 -0.63 5.96 8.92
N LEU A 81 0.40 5.35 8.32
CA LEU A 81 0.24 4.23 7.40
C LEU A 81 -0.42 3.03 8.08
N ARG A 82 0.03 2.68 9.29
CA ARG A 82 -0.55 1.56 10.03
C ARG A 82 -1.99 1.82 10.43
N ARG A 83 -2.32 3.04 10.84
CA ARG A 83 -3.69 3.46 11.18
C ARG A 83 -4.59 3.41 9.96
N ALA A 84 -4.13 3.96 8.84
CA ALA A 84 -4.86 3.93 7.56
C ALA A 84 -5.12 2.49 7.07
N ALA A 85 -4.12 1.60 7.16
CA ALA A 85 -4.26 0.20 6.76
C ALA A 85 -5.27 -0.58 7.64
N ARG A 86 -5.46 -0.18 8.90
CA ARG A 86 -6.44 -0.77 9.83
C ARG A 86 -7.84 -0.15 9.73
N GLY A 87 -8.02 0.89 8.92
CA GLY A 87 -9.30 1.61 8.79
C GLY A 87 -9.63 2.54 9.97
N GLN A 88 -8.62 2.93 10.76
CA GLN A 88 -8.75 3.89 11.86
C GLN A 88 -8.79 5.33 11.36
#